data_AF-A0A1V4IQX4-F1
#
_entry.id   AF-A0A1V4IQX4-F1
#
_cell.length_a   1.000
_cell.length_b   1.000
_cell.length_c   1.000
_cell.angle_alpha   90.00
_cell.angle_beta   90.00
_cell.angle_gamma   90.00
#
_symmetry.space_group_name_H-M   'P 1'
#
loop_
_entity.id
_entity.type
_entity.pdbx_description
1 polymer ?
#
loop_
_entity_poly.entity_id
_entity_poly.type
_entity_poly.pdbx_seq_one_letter_code
_entity_poly.pdbx_strand_id
1 'polypeptide(L)'
;MKENKFLLIITGVISGCIQISVVIGMLVLPNILFNSESTNSFSENEITKEQSTSKYNKSQLTKFFTNRQLNKNGSSKEIVIYNGVTIDEGIQSNEDIDNKAEELTQNATSDRERARILYTWVGSNIKYDDDKANKVLYEKDIRQMPESGAINAFEGRTGICFDKACLYVAMSRAINLKVRLIGGQAFDGHQYVGHAWNQVYLNDENIWINVDSTFYDGGNYFDSNLFKNHNVEEIVGEW
;
A
#
# COMPACT_ATOMS: atom_id res chain seq x y z
N MET A 1 49.58 47.66 -9.21
CA MET A 1 48.80 46.77 -10.11
C MET A 1 48.28 45.57 -9.33
N LYS A 2 47.10 45.69 -8.69
CA LYS A 2 46.54 44.66 -7.79
C LYS A 2 45.03 44.46 -7.98
N GLU A 3 44.52 44.68 -9.20
CA GLU A 3 43.07 44.68 -9.46
C GLU A 3 42.53 43.49 -10.27
N ASN A 4 43.38 42.59 -10.80
CA ASN A 4 42.90 41.58 -11.75
C ASN A 4 42.63 40.17 -11.17
N LYS A 5 42.91 39.90 -9.89
CA LYS A 5 42.67 38.56 -9.30
C LYS A 5 41.26 38.37 -8.73
N PHE A 6 40.62 39.45 -8.26
CA PHE A 6 39.28 39.37 -7.68
C PHE A 6 38.19 39.23 -8.76
N LEU A 7 38.36 39.93 -9.89
CA LEU A 7 37.45 39.86 -11.04
C LEU A 7 37.43 38.47 -11.69
N LEU A 8 38.59 37.79 -11.75
CA LEU A 8 38.72 36.42 -12.30
C LEU A 8 38.08 35.34 -11.41
N ILE A 9 38.03 35.56 -10.10
CA ILE A 9 37.36 34.63 -9.17
C ILE A 9 35.84 34.80 -9.26
N ILE A 10 35.36 36.04 -9.38
CA ILE A 10 33.92 36.33 -9.52
C ILE A 10 33.37 35.80 -10.85
N THR A 11 34.10 35.96 -11.97
CA THR A 11 33.65 35.42 -13.26
C THR A 11 33.67 33.89 -13.29
N GLY A 12 34.62 33.25 -12.59
CA GLY A 12 34.66 31.79 -12.44
C GLY A 12 33.49 31.22 -11.62
N VAL A 13 33.13 31.87 -10.51
CA VAL A 13 32.00 31.44 -9.65
C VAL A 13 30.65 31.67 -10.34
N ILE A 14 30.47 32.81 -11.02
CA ILE A 14 29.22 33.11 -11.76
C ILE A 14 29.04 32.14 -12.94
N SER A 15 30.10 31.82 -13.68
CA SER A 15 30.05 30.85 -14.78
C SER A 15 29.72 29.43 -14.29
N GLY A 16 30.29 29.00 -13.15
CA GLY A 16 29.99 27.69 -12.55
C GLY A 16 28.56 27.56 -12.01
N CYS A 17 28.02 28.61 -11.37
CA CYS A 17 26.63 28.60 -10.88
C CYS A 17 25.60 28.61 -12.03
N ILE A 18 25.90 29.27 -13.16
CA ILE A 18 25.03 29.28 -14.34
C ILE A 18 25.02 27.90 -15.02
N GLN A 19 26.17 27.23 -15.15
CA GLN A 19 26.23 25.89 -15.75
C GLN A 19 25.52 24.83 -14.90
N ILE A 20 25.63 24.88 -13.57
CA ILE A 20 24.92 23.96 -12.67
C ILE A 20 23.40 24.19 -12.69
N SER A 21 22.95 25.45 -12.80
CA SER A 21 21.52 25.79 -12.87
C SER A 21 20.88 25.37 -14.20
N VAL A 22 21.61 25.44 -15.32
CA VAL A 22 21.13 24.99 -16.64
C VAL A 22 21.04 23.45 -16.71
N VAL A 23 21.97 22.73 -16.08
CA VAL A 23 21.93 21.24 -16.03
C VAL A 23 20.81 20.73 -15.13
N ILE A 24 20.56 21.37 -13.97
CA ILE A 24 19.41 21.05 -13.11
C ILE A 24 18.09 21.40 -13.83
N GLY A 25 18.04 22.52 -14.56
CA GLY A 25 16.86 22.89 -15.37
C GLY A 25 16.54 21.90 -16.50
N MET A 26 17.56 21.30 -17.14
CA MET A 26 17.36 20.25 -18.15
C MET A 26 17.00 18.88 -17.56
N LEU A 27 17.44 18.58 -16.32
CA LEU A 27 17.09 17.33 -15.63
C LEU A 27 15.69 17.36 -14.99
N VAL A 28 15.16 18.56 -14.69
CA VAL A 28 13.82 18.74 -14.08
C VAL A 28 12.74 19.05 -15.12
N LEU A 29 13.11 19.27 -16.39
CA LEU A 29 12.17 19.49 -17.50
C LEU A 29 12.26 18.43 -18.60
N PRO A 30 11.83 17.20 -18.28
CA PRO A 30 11.00 16.48 -19.22
C PRO A 30 9.73 16.04 -18.50
N ASN A 31 8.65 16.79 -18.70
CA ASN A 31 7.24 16.32 -18.63
C ASN A 31 6.19 17.43 -18.85
N ILE A 32 6.59 18.66 -19.21
CA ILE A 32 5.66 19.67 -19.70
C ILE A 32 5.94 19.81 -21.20
N LEU A 33 4.95 19.48 -22.04
CA LEU A 33 4.99 19.26 -23.50
C LEU A 33 5.27 17.82 -23.97
N PHE A 34 4.28 16.93 -23.87
CA PHE A 34 3.84 16.06 -24.98
C PHE A 34 2.50 15.40 -24.60
N ASN A 35 1.38 16.05 -24.96
CA ASN A 35 0.37 15.55 -25.89
C ASN A 35 -0.98 16.22 -25.60
N SER A 36 -1.23 17.35 -26.28
CA SER A 36 -2.56 17.95 -26.40
C SER A 36 -3.06 17.71 -27.83
N GLU A 37 -3.72 16.59 -28.06
CA GLU A 37 -4.74 16.49 -29.11
C GLU A 37 -5.89 15.64 -28.56
N SER A 38 -6.84 16.32 -27.90
CA SER A 38 -8.20 15.83 -27.77
C SER A 38 -9.10 16.79 -28.53
N THR A 39 -9.60 16.35 -29.68
CA THR A 39 -10.81 16.92 -30.27
C THR A 39 -11.79 15.80 -30.60
N ASN A 40 -12.87 15.82 -29.82
CA ASN A 40 -14.29 15.65 -30.17
C ASN A 40 -14.81 14.31 -30.70
N SER A 41 -15.63 13.69 -29.84
CA SER A 41 -16.94 13.04 -30.11
C SER A 41 -17.32 12.31 -28.80
N PHE A 42 -18.43 12.49 -28.10
CA PHE A 42 -19.78 12.94 -28.46
C PHE A 42 -20.61 13.20 -27.17
N SER A 43 -21.45 14.24 -27.20
CA SER A 43 -22.77 14.38 -26.56
C SER A 43 -22.93 14.43 -25.03
N GLU A 44 -23.11 15.65 -24.53
CA GLU A 44 -24.23 16.14 -23.69
C GLU A 44 -25.03 15.11 -22.88
N ASN A 45 -25.04 15.32 -21.55
CA ASN A 45 -26.25 15.87 -20.91
C ASN A 45 -25.90 16.51 -19.56
N GLU A 46 -26.14 17.82 -19.49
CA GLU A 46 -26.29 18.57 -18.25
C GLU A 46 -27.51 18.03 -17.49
N ILE A 47 -27.34 17.68 -16.20
CA ILE A 47 -28.40 17.86 -15.21
C ILE A 47 -27.79 18.53 -13.97
N THR A 48 -28.16 19.79 -13.86
CA THR A 48 -28.25 20.73 -12.76
C THR A 48 -28.16 20.17 -11.32
N LYS A 49 -27.46 20.94 -10.48
CA LYS A 49 -27.52 20.98 -9.02
C LYS A 49 -28.86 20.54 -8.41
N GLU A 50 -28.78 19.64 -7.44
CA GLU A 50 -29.59 19.73 -6.21
C GLU A 50 -28.83 19.12 -5.03
N GLN A 51 -28.76 19.89 -3.94
CA GLN A 51 -28.27 19.41 -2.65
C GLN A 51 -29.13 18.24 -2.20
N SER A 52 -28.52 17.07 -2.02
CA SER A 52 -29.07 16.05 -1.14
C SER A 52 -27.93 15.33 -0.44
N THR A 53 -27.85 15.55 0.87
CA THR A 53 -27.21 14.65 1.83
C THR A 53 -27.67 13.21 1.54
N SER A 54 -26.82 12.38 0.94
CA SER A 54 -27.11 10.95 0.78
C SER A 54 -25.89 10.12 1.12
N LYS A 55 -25.92 9.59 2.36
CA LYS A 55 -25.79 8.16 2.63
C LYS A 55 -24.91 7.40 1.63
N TYR A 56 -23.59 7.50 1.81
CA TYR A 56 -22.62 6.68 1.09
C TYR A 56 -23.04 5.20 1.19
N ASN A 57 -23.24 4.57 0.05
CA ASN A 57 -24.01 3.34 -0.06
C ASN A 57 -23.17 2.15 0.47
N LYS A 58 -23.59 1.58 1.60
CA LYS A 58 -23.08 0.31 2.18
C LYS A 58 -23.01 -0.86 1.17
N SER A 59 -23.64 -0.73 0.00
CA SER A 59 -23.64 -1.72 -1.08
C SER A 59 -22.35 -1.76 -1.92
N GLN A 60 -21.53 -0.70 -1.93
CA GLN A 60 -20.18 -0.77 -2.53
C GLN A 60 -19.19 -1.39 -1.56
N LEU A 61 -19.37 -1.13 -0.26
CA LEU A 61 -18.61 -1.72 0.86
C LEU A 61 -18.59 -3.26 0.84
N THR A 62 -19.67 -3.87 0.38
CA THR A 62 -19.83 -5.34 0.35
C THR A 62 -19.17 -6.01 -0.86
N LYS A 63 -18.73 -5.24 -1.87
CA LYS A 63 -18.14 -5.81 -3.09
C LYS A 63 -16.64 -6.05 -3.00
N PHE A 64 -15.91 -5.25 -2.22
CA PHE A 64 -14.47 -5.46 -1.99
C PHE A 64 -14.19 -6.69 -1.09
N PHE A 65 -15.10 -6.98 -0.15
CA PHE A 65 -14.80 -7.87 0.97
C PHE A 65 -15.75 -9.05 1.13
N THR A 66 -16.71 -9.30 0.23
CA THR A 66 -17.59 -10.45 0.43
C THR A 66 -18.23 -11.01 -0.84
N ASN A 67 -17.72 -12.13 -1.33
CA ASN A 67 -18.55 -13.11 -2.04
C ASN A 67 -19.00 -14.19 -1.04
N ARG A 68 -20.25 -14.08 -0.57
CA ARG A 68 -20.86 -15.06 0.36
C ARG A 68 -21.26 -16.33 -0.40
N GLN A 69 -20.60 -17.45 -0.14
CA GLN A 69 -21.15 -18.78 -0.44
C GLN A 69 -21.82 -19.37 0.81
N LEU A 70 -23.14 -19.54 0.74
CA LEU A 70 -23.92 -20.28 1.74
C LEU A 70 -23.74 -21.79 1.48
N ASN A 71 -23.02 -22.50 2.35
CA ASN A 71 -23.02 -23.95 2.33
C ASN A 71 -24.38 -24.49 2.81
N LYS A 72 -25.05 -25.27 1.95
CA LYS A 72 -26.19 -26.12 2.31
C LYS A 72 -25.69 -27.23 3.23
N ASN A 73 -25.50 -26.95 4.52
CA ASN A 73 -25.50 -27.91 5.64
C ASN A 73 -25.13 -27.19 6.94
N GLY A 74 -26.13 -26.58 7.60
CA GLY A 74 -26.30 -26.48 9.07
C GLY A 74 -25.20 -25.99 10.02
N SER A 75 -23.99 -25.70 9.55
CA SER A 75 -22.86 -25.18 10.33
C SER A 75 -22.31 -23.97 9.56
N SER A 76 -22.84 -22.79 9.88
CA SER A 76 -22.45 -21.54 9.23
C SER A 76 -21.09 -21.06 9.74
N LYS A 77 -20.00 -21.69 9.29
CA LYS A 77 -18.72 -20.99 9.24
C LYS A 77 -18.80 -20.07 8.03
N GLU A 78 -19.05 -18.79 8.26
CA GLU A 78 -19.06 -17.78 7.20
C GLU A 78 -17.67 -17.75 6.57
N ILE A 79 -17.57 -18.16 5.30
CA ILE A 79 -16.32 -18.11 4.55
C ILE A 79 -16.28 -16.77 3.85
N VAL A 80 -15.43 -15.87 4.36
CA VAL A 80 -15.18 -14.56 3.75
C VAL A 80 -14.04 -14.71 2.76
N ILE A 81 -14.29 -14.32 1.51
CA ILE A 81 -13.33 -14.40 0.40
C ILE A 81 -12.86 -12.99 0.07
N TYR A 82 -11.54 -12.80 0.11
CA TYR A 82 -10.81 -11.59 -0.22
C TYR A 82 -9.97 -11.87 -1.47
N ASN A 83 -10.21 -11.12 -2.55
CA ASN A 83 -9.45 -11.27 -3.81
C ASN A 83 -9.35 -12.72 -4.32
N GLY A 84 -10.40 -13.52 -4.16
CA GLY A 84 -10.40 -14.91 -4.64
C GLY A 84 -9.94 -15.95 -3.63
N VAL A 85 -9.41 -15.56 -2.48
CA VAL A 85 -8.90 -16.47 -1.44
C VAL A 85 -9.54 -16.21 -0.08
N THR A 86 -9.56 -17.21 0.79
CA THR A 86 -9.93 -17.02 2.20
C THR A 86 -8.80 -16.34 2.98
N ILE A 87 -9.10 -15.86 4.19
CA ILE A 87 -8.04 -15.30 5.07
C ILE A 87 -7.01 -16.36 5.45
N ASP A 88 -7.46 -17.57 5.81
CA ASP A 88 -6.56 -18.67 6.19
C ASP A 88 -5.59 -19.02 5.05
N GLU A 89 -6.06 -19.01 3.79
CA GLU A 89 -5.22 -19.19 2.60
C GLU A 89 -4.32 -17.97 2.35
N GLY A 90 -4.87 -16.75 2.47
CA GLY A 90 -4.15 -15.51 2.21
C GLY A 90 -2.93 -15.33 3.11
N ILE A 91 -3.03 -15.71 4.39
CA ILE A 91 -1.94 -15.57 5.38
C ILE A 91 -1.03 -16.80 5.46
N GLN A 92 -1.19 -17.79 4.57
CA GLN A 92 -0.38 -18.99 4.60
C GLN A 92 1.10 -18.63 4.43
N SER A 93 1.95 -19.21 5.28
CA SER A 93 3.41 -19.05 5.20
C SER A 93 4.08 -20.31 4.65
N ASN A 94 5.36 -20.20 4.34
CA ASN A 94 6.24 -21.30 3.97
C ASN A 94 7.65 -21.06 4.56
N GLU A 95 8.53 -22.06 4.42
CA GLU A 95 9.90 -22.00 4.97
C GLU A 95 10.69 -20.79 4.46
N ASP A 96 10.50 -20.37 3.21
CA ASP A 96 11.22 -19.22 2.64
C ASP A 96 10.78 -17.89 3.29
N ILE A 97 9.48 -17.71 3.52
CA ILE A 97 8.94 -16.53 4.22
C ILE A 97 9.41 -16.52 5.68
N ASP A 98 9.31 -17.66 6.35
CA ASP A 98 9.66 -17.80 7.76
C ASP A 98 11.16 -17.50 7.97
N ASN A 99 12.02 -18.17 7.20
CA ASN A 99 13.47 -17.98 7.25
C ASN A 99 13.85 -16.53 6.90
N LYS A 100 13.16 -15.91 5.93
CA LYS A 100 13.44 -14.50 5.58
C LYS A 100 13.09 -13.56 6.74
N ALA A 101 11.97 -13.78 7.42
CA ALA A 101 11.58 -12.95 8.56
C ALA A 101 12.58 -13.10 9.73
N GLU A 102 13.00 -14.33 10.03
CA GLU A 102 14.02 -14.62 11.04
C GLU A 102 15.37 -13.98 10.69
N GLU A 103 15.86 -14.16 9.47
CA GLU A 103 17.12 -13.59 8.98
C GLU A 103 17.15 -12.06 9.11
N LEU A 104 16.08 -11.40 8.66
CA LEU A 104 15.97 -9.94 8.70
C LEU A 104 16.00 -9.40 10.13
N THR A 105 15.45 -10.16 11.08
CA THR A 105 15.22 -9.68 12.46
C THR A 105 16.15 -10.30 13.50
N GLN A 106 17.11 -11.12 13.10
CA GLN A 106 18.02 -11.84 14.00
C GLN A 106 18.80 -10.94 14.99
N ASN A 107 19.09 -9.70 14.59
CA ASN A 107 19.83 -8.74 15.39
C ASN A 107 18.94 -7.64 16.02
N ALA A 108 17.62 -7.72 15.81
CA ALA A 108 16.69 -6.75 16.36
C ALA A 108 16.56 -6.93 17.87
N THR A 109 16.49 -5.81 18.59
CA THR A 109 16.55 -5.76 20.05
C THR A 109 15.22 -5.45 20.73
N SER A 110 14.20 -5.10 19.95
CA SER A 110 12.85 -4.74 20.42
C SER A 110 11.79 -5.20 19.43
N ASP A 111 10.54 -5.35 19.89
CA ASP A 111 9.42 -5.70 19.02
C ASP A 111 9.19 -4.59 17.97
N ARG A 112 9.40 -3.33 18.35
CA ARG A 112 9.29 -2.19 17.43
C ARG A 112 10.31 -2.25 16.31
N GLU A 113 11.55 -2.62 16.62
CA GLU A 113 12.60 -2.78 15.61
C GLU A 113 12.28 -3.92 14.64
N ARG A 114 11.84 -5.07 15.17
CA ARG A 114 11.37 -6.21 14.38
C ARG A 114 10.23 -5.81 13.45
N ALA A 115 9.20 -5.16 13.98
CA ALA A 115 8.04 -4.70 13.22
C ALA A 115 8.44 -3.71 12.11
N ARG A 116 9.38 -2.79 12.40
CA ARG A 116 9.86 -1.80 11.44
C ARG A 116 10.70 -2.41 10.33
N ILE A 117 11.56 -3.38 10.66
CA ILE A 117 12.35 -4.13 9.66
C ILE A 117 11.43 -4.85 8.68
N LEU A 118 10.41 -5.56 9.17
CA LEU A 118 9.42 -6.23 8.32
C LEU A 118 8.66 -5.21 7.46
N TYR A 119 8.25 -4.08 8.04
CA TYR A 119 7.53 -3.02 7.33
C TYR A 119 8.36 -2.48 6.18
N THR A 120 9.63 -2.14 6.46
CA THR A 120 10.56 -1.62 5.46
C THR A 120 10.82 -2.65 4.37
N TRP A 121 11.03 -3.92 4.73
CA TRP A 121 11.33 -4.96 3.75
C TRP A 121 10.12 -5.23 2.84
N VAL A 122 8.92 -5.45 3.39
CA VAL A 122 7.69 -5.67 2.58
C VAL A 122 7.37 -4.43 1.75
N GLY A 123 7.53 -3.23 2.33
CA GLY A 123 7.32 -1.96 1.66
C GLY A 123 8.20 -1.80 0.42
N SER A 124 9.50 -2.04 0.57
CA SER A 124 10.51 -1.80 -0.47
C SER A 124 10.74 -2.96 -1.44
N ASN A 125 10.34 -4.20 -1.12
CA ASN A 125 10.61 -5.38 -1.95
C ASN A 125 9.39 -5.93 -2.67
N ILE A 126 8.17 -5.49 -2.32
CA ILE A 126 6.94 -5.91 -2.98
C ILE A 126 6.38 -4.74 -3.76
N LYS A 127 6.50 -4.77 -5.08
CA LYS A 127 5.98 -3.72 -5.95
C LYS A 127 4.44 -3.72 -5.92
N TYR A 128 3.83 -2.54 -5.93
CA TYR A 128 2.38 -2.45 -6.10
C TYR A 128 1.95 -2.85 -7.51
N ASP A 129 0.90 -3.65 -7.63
CA ASP A 129 0.37 -4.16 -8.90
C ASP A 129 -0.96 -3.49 -9.27
N ASP A 130 -0.88 -2.39 -10.01
CA ASP A 130 -2.05 -1.62 -10.45
C ASP A 130 -2.97 -2.43 -11.38
N ASP A 131 -2.41 -3.31 -12.21
CA ASP A 131 -3.18 -4.16 -13.11
C ASP A 131 -3.98 -5.20 -12.33
N LYS A 132 -3.35 -5.81 -11.32
CA LYS A 132 -4.02 -6.70 -10.37
C LYS A 132 -5.09 -5.97 -9.58
N ALA A 133 -4.82 -4.76 -9.10
CA ALA A 133 -5.80 -3.94 -8.39
C ALA A 133 -7.04 -3.71 -9.27
N ASN A 134 -6.84 -3.26 -10.50
CA ASN A 134 -7.93 -3.06 -11.45
C ASN A 134 -8.72 -4.37 -11.71
N LYS A 135 -8.03 -5.50 -11.89
CA LYS A 135 -8.70 -6.80 -12.08
C LYS A 135 -9.56 -7.15 -10.86
N VAL A 136 -9.02 -7.04 -9.65
CA VAL A 136 -9.76 -7.32 -8.40
C VAL A 136 -11.00 -6.42 -8.25
N LEU A 137 -10.92 -5.17 -8.69
CA LEU A 137 -12.04 -4.21 -8.61
C LEU A 137 -13.20 -4.54 -9.56
N TYR A 138 -12.89 -5.02 -10.76
CA TYR A 138 -13.86 -5.13 -11.85
C TYR A 138 -14.23 -6.55 -12.22
N GLU A 139 -13.41 -7.54 -11.88
CA GLU A 139 -13.69 -8.96 -12.13
C GLU A 139 -14.82 -9.46 -11.21
N LYS A 140 -15.76 -10.19 -11.80
CA LYS A 140 -16.94 -10.73 -11.11
C LYS A 140 -16.89 -12.26 -11.02
N ASP A 141 -16.14 -12.90 -11.91
CA ASP A 141 -15.92 -14.34 -11.86
C ASP A 141 -14.76 -14.66 -10.93
N ILE A 142 -15.08 -15.27 -9.80
CA ILE A 142 -14.10 -15.69 -8.78
C ILE A 142 -13.01 -16.60 -9.36
N ARG A 143 -13.31 -17.34 -10.43
CA ARG A 143 -12.36 -18.26 -11.09
C ARG A 143 -11.32 -17.55 -11.95
N GLN A 144 -11.56 -16.28 -12.25
CA GLN A 144 -10.67 -15.41 -13.02
C GLN A 144 -9.94 -14.41 -12.12
N MET A 145 -10.19 -14.47 -10.81
CA MET A 145 -9.51 -13.64 -9.84
C MET A 145 -8.01 -13.99 -9.82
N PRO A 146 -7.11 -12.98 -9.79
CA PRO A 146 -5.68 -13.23 -9.74
C PRO A 146 -5.30 -13.93 -8.44
N GLU A 147 -4.22 -14.73 -8.48
CA GLU A 147 -3.66 -15.37 -7.29
C GLU A 147 -3.26 -14.31 -6.25
N SER A 148 -3.57 -14.55 -4.98
CA SER A 148 -3.43 -13.58 -3.90
C SER A 148 -2.85 -14.20 -2.63
N GLY A 149 -2.41 -13.36 -1.69
CA GLY A 149 -1.87 -13.77 -0.39
C GLY A 149 -0.34 -13.67 -0.28
N ALA A 150 0.15 -14.09 0.89
CA ALA A 150 1.54 -13.95 1.33
C ALA A 150 2.54 -14.67 0.41
N ILE A 151 2.28 -15.93 0.07
CA ILE A 151 3.13 -16.74 -0.82
C ILE A 151 3.27 -16.06 -2.18
N ASN A 152 2.15 -15.67 -2.80
CA ASN A 152 2.14 -15.01 -4.10
C ASN A 152 2.88 -13.67 -4.08
N ALA A 153 2.68 -12.85 -3.04
CA ALA A 153 3.43 -11.60 -2.88
C ALA A 153 4.93 -11.85 -2.73
N PHE A 154 5.32 -12.82 -1.90
CA PHE A 154 6.71 -13.12 -1.64
C PHE A 154 7.42 -13.63 -2.90
N GLU A 155 6.87 -14.65 -3.57
CA GLU A 155 7.49 -15.26 -4.74
C GLU A 155 7.49 -14.31 -5.94
N GLY A 156 6.37 -13.63 -6.19
CA GLY A 156 6.19 -12.73 -7.32
C GLY A 156 6.84 -11.35 -7.13
N ARG A 157 7.21 -10.97 -5.91
CA ARG A 157 7.69 -9.62 -5.53
C ARG A 157 6.75 -8.50 -5.97
N THR A 158 5.46 -8.81 -6.07
CA THR A 158 4.41 -7.92 -6.56
C THR A 158 3.08 -8.25 -5.86
N GLY A 159 2.23 -7.25 -5.66
CA GLY A 159 0.92 -7.46 -5.05
C GLY A 159 0.20 -6.17 -4.69
N ILE A 160 -1.04 -6.29 -4.25
CA ILE A 160 -1.85 -5.15 -3.79
C ILE A 160 -1.91 -5.11 -2.26
N CYS A 161 -2.67 -4.15 -1.70
CA CYS A 161 -2.73 -3.91 -0.26
C CYS A 161 -3.00 -5.17 0.57
N PHE A 162 -3.95 -6.00 0.13
CA PHE A 162 -4.27 -7.27 0.77
C PHE A 162 -3.08 -8.25 0.77
N ASP A 163 -2.37 -8.40 -0.35
CA ASP A 163 -1.26 -9.35 -0.45
C ASP A 163 -0.09 -8.91 0.43
N LYS A 164 0.21 -7.61 0.42
CA LYS A 164 1.25 -7.01 1.26
C LYS A 164 0.91 -7.16 2.75
N ALA A 165 -0.35 -6.92 3.13
CA ALA A 165 -0.81 -7.08 4.51
C ALA A 165 -0.80 -8.55 4.97
N CYS A 166 -1.17 -9.48 4.08
CA CYS A 166 -1.07 -10.93 4.33
C CYS A 166 0.39 -11.38 4.50
N LEU A 167 1.30 -10.92 3.63
CA LEU A 167 2.72 -11.22 3.76
C LEU A 167 3.29 -10.69 5.08
N TYR A 168 2.90 -9.49 5.47
CA TYR A 168 3.29 -8.93 6.76
C TYR A 168 2.79 -9.76 7.95
N VAL A 169 1.56 -10.28 7.88
CA VAL A 169 1.04 -11.23 8.89
C VAL A 169 1.88 -12.50 8.94
N ALA A 170 2.15 -13.12 7.79
CA ALA A 170 2.94 -14.36 7.72
C ALA A 170 4.34 -14.18 8.32
N MET A 171 5.05 -13.13 7.91
CA MET A 171 6.37 -12.81 8.45
C MET A 171 6.35 -12.48 9.95
N SER A 172 5.34 -11.74 10.42
CA SER A 172 5.21 -11.40 11.84
C SER A 172 5.01 -12.64 12.70
N ARG A 173 4.16 -13.57 12.25
CA ARG A 173 3.90 -14.84 12.93
C ARG A 173 5.16 -15.69 13.05
N ALA A 174 5.98 -15.76 11.99
CA ALA A 174 7.23 -16.51 12.00
C ALA A 174 8.19 -16.07 13.12
N ILE A 175 8.22 -14.77 13.44
CA ILE A 175 9.10 -14.21 14.46
C ILE A 175 8.40 -13.96 15.81
N ASN A 176 7.20 -14.52 15.99
CA ASN A 176 6.37 -14.39 17.19
C ASN A 176 5.97 -12.94 17.53
N LEU A 177 5.79 -12.08 16.53
CA LEU A 177 5.12 -10.79 16.70
C LEU A 177 3.61 -10.97 16.58
N LYS A 178 2.89 -10.55 17.60
CA LYS A 178 1.43 -10.57 17.60
C LYS A 178 0.90 -9.50 16.63
N VAL A 179 0.04 -9.91 15.71
CA VAL A 179 -0.33 -9.11 14.53
C VAL A 179 -1.82 -9.22 14.23
N ARG A 180 -2.40 -8.14 13.70
CA ARG A 180 -3.75 -8.11 13.14
C ARG A 180 -3.72 -7.76 11.66
N LEU A 181 -4.68 -8.31 10.94
CA LEU A 181 -5.08 -7.83 9.63
C LEU A 181 -6.30 -6.92 9.81
N ILE A 182 -6.22 -5.71 9.30
CA ILE A 182 -7.26 -4.69 9.40
C ILE A 182 -7.87 -4.46 8.04
N GLY A 183 -9.20 -4.45 7.98
CA GLY A 183 -9.98 -4.07 6.82
C GLY A 183 -10.64 -2.71 7.05
N GLY A 184 -10.67 -1.88 6.02
CA GLY A 184 -11.36 -0.60 6.07
C GLY A 184 -11.14 0.24 4.83
N GLN A 185 -10.98 1.55 5.03
CA GLN A 185 -10.74 2.50 3.94
C GLN A 185 -9.51 3.35 4.21
N ALA A 186 -8.77 3.69 3.15
CA ALA A 186 -7.68 4.66 3.23
C ALA A 186 -7.79 5.69 2.09
N PHE A 187 -7.30 6.91 2.35
CA PHE A 187 -7.26 7.97 1.34
C PHE A 187 -6.03 7.80 0.44
N ASP A 188 -6.26 7.56 -0.86
CA ASP A 188 -5.20 7.33 -1.85
C ASP A 188 -4.56 8.62 -2.41
N GLY A 189 -5.01 9.79 -1.96
CA GLY A 189 -4.65 11.10 -2.50
C GLY A 189 -5.78 11.77 -3.29
N HIS A 190 -6.77 10.99 -3.71
CA HIS A 190 -7.93 11.46 -4.49
C HIS A 190 -9.25 11.14 -3.79
N GLN A 191 -9.41 9.92 -3.26
CA GLN A 191 -10.64 9.45 -2.62
C GLN A 191 -10.34 8.37 -1.56
N TYR A 192 -11.37 8.05 -0.78
CA TYR A 192 -11.30 6.87 0.10
C TYR A 192 -11.60 5.62 -0.72
N VAL A 193 -10.71 4.63 -0.61
CA VAL A 193 -10.83 3.33 -1.28
C VAL A 193 -10.74 2.20 -0.27
N GLY A 194 -11.33 1.04 -0.59
CA GLY A 194 -11.20 -0.17 0.21
C GLY A 194 -9.73 -0.54 0.37
N HIS A 195 -9.30 -0.79 1.61
CA HIS A 195 -7.89 -0.95 1.94
C HIS A 195 -7.69 -2.00 3.04
N ALA A 196 -6.51 -2.62 3.03
CA ALA A 196 -6.08 -3.58 4.03
C ALA A 196 -4.67 -3.25 4.51
N TRP A 197 -4.47 -3.30 5.82
CA TRP A 197 -3.19 -3.02 6.48
C TRP A 197 -3.07 -3.81 7.79
N ASN A 198 -2.05 -3.52 8.60
CA ASN A 198 -1.77 -4.28 9.82
C ASN A 198 -1.77 -3.42 11.08
N GLN A 199 -2.02 -4.09 12.19
CA GLN A 199 -1.59 -3.61 13.51
C GLN A 199 -0.65 -4.63 14.13
N VAL A 200 0.37 -4.17 14.83
CA VAL A 200 1.29 -5.04 15.57
C VAL A 200 1.25 -4.66 17.04
N TYR A 201 1.20 -5.68 17.90
CA TYR A 201 1.33 -5.49 19.32
C TYR A 201 2.80 -5.58 19.71
N LEU A 202 3.29 -4.51 20.33
CA LEU A 202 4.64 -4.43 20.87
C LEU A 202 4.56 -4.85 22.33
N ASN A 203 5.08 -6.03 22.67
CA ASN A 203 4.94 -6.56 24.03
C ASN A 203 5.79 -5.76 25.03
N ASP A 204 6.96 -5.32 24.60
CA ASP A 204 7.90 -4.48 25.36
C ASP A 204 7.34 -3.08 25.67
N GLU A 205 6.45 -2.55 24.82
CA GLU A 205 5.79 -1.25 25.00
C GLU A 205 4.34 -1.36 25.47
N ASN A 206 3.74 -2.55 25.44
CA ASN A 206 2.35 -2.82 25.82
C ASN A 206 1.33 -1.98 25.01
N ILE A 207 1.55 -1.83 23.70
CA ILE A 207 0.69 -1.06 22.80
C ILE A 207 0.47 -1.74 21.45
N TRP A 208 -0.66 -1.45 20.81
CA TRP A 208 -0.88 -1.73 19.39
C TRP A 208 -0.48 -0.52 18.56
N ILE A 209 0.34 -0.74 17.53
CA ILE A 209 0.72 0.28 16.55
C ILE A 209 0.17 -0.06 15.17
N ASN A 210 -0.11 0.95 14.35
CA ASN A 210 -0.51 0.74 12.95
C ASN A 210 0.71 0.63 12.02
N VAL A 211 0.63 -0.27 11.06
CA VAL A 211 1.66 -0.54 10.06
C VAL A 211 1.02 -0.77 8.70
N ASP A 212 1.43 -0.02 7.68
CA ASP A 212 0.92 -0.16 6.31
C ASP A 212 2.04 -0.09 5.28
N SER A 213 2.52 -1.26 4.88
CA SER A 213 3.60 -1.39 3.90
C SER A 213 3.18 -1.02 2.47
N THR A 214 1.89 -0.83 2.19
CA THR A 214 1.40 -0.45 0.86
C THR A 214 1.84 0.96 0.51
N PHE A 215 1.73 1.89 1.47
CA PHE A 215 2.07 3.29 1.26
C PHE A 215 3.52 3.64 1.62
N TYR A 216 4.40 2.64 1.72
CA TYR A 216 5.82 2.82 2.04
C TYR A 216 6.50 3.87 1.14
N ASP A 217 6.24 3.83 -0.17
CA ASP A 217 6.81 4.80 -1.13
C ASP A 217 6.16 6.19 -1.03
N GLY A 218 4.95 6.27 -0.46
CA GLY A 218 4.20 7.50 -0.24
C GLY A 218 4.48 8.20 1.10
N GLY A 219 5.19 7.54 2.02
CA GLY A 219 5.56 8.12 3.31
C GLY A 219 5.83 7.10 4.41
N ASN A 220 6.06 7.59 5.63
CA ASN A 220 6.29 6.72 6.79
C ASN A 220 4.97 6.28 7.44
N TYR A 221 4.37 5.21 6.93
CA TYR A 221 3.18 4.57 7.50
C TYR A 221 3.54 3.48 8.51
N PHE A 222 4.42 3.83 9.44
CA PHE A 222 4.77 3.03 10.61
C PHE A 222 4.56 3.86 11.87
N ASP A 223 3.52 3.53 12.63
CA ASP A 223 3.14 4.20 13.89
C ASP A 223 3.19 5.73 13.82
N SER A 224 2.50 6.30 12.83
CA SER A 224 2.59 7.73 12.52
C SER A 224 1.23 8.41 12.44
N ASN A 225 1.24 9.75 12.48
CA ASN A 225 0.02 10.56 12.33
C ASN A 225 -0.62 10.48 10.94
N LEU A 226 0.00 9.79 9.97
CA LEU A 226 -0.58 9.60 8.64
C LEU A 226 -1.81 8.68 8.66
N PHE A 227 -1.91 7.81 9.66
CA PHE A 227 -3.08 6.93 9.87
C PHE A 227 -4.38 7.66 10.20
N LYS A 228 -4.37 8.99 10.38
CA LYS A 228 -5.60 9.80 10.45
C LYS A 228 -6.44 9.73 9.16
N ASN A 229 -5.82 9.29 8.06
CA ASN A 229 -6.46 9.08 6.77
C ASN A 229 -6.86 7.60 6.55
N HIS A 230 -6.73 6.75 7.58
CA HIS A 230 -7.18 5.36 7.59
C HIS A 230 -8.39 5.23 8.49
N ASN A 231 -9.50 4.77 7.92
CA ASN A 231 -10.73 4.49 8.64
C ASN A 231 -10.83 2.99 8.88
N VAL A 232 -10.61 2.57 10.12
CA VAL A 232 -10.78 1.17 10.56
C VAL A 232 -12.26 0.81 10.48
N GLU A 233 -12.57 -0.30 9.82
CA GLU A 233 -13.94 -0.86 9.79
C GLU A 233 -14.01 -2.19 10.54
N GLU A 234 -13.00 -3.04 10.37
CA GLU A 234 -12.96 -4.37 10.99
C GLU A 234 -11.54 -4.85 11.31
N ILE A 235 -11.45 -5.68 12.37
CA ILE A 235 -10.32 -6.57 12.58
C ILE A 235 -10.66 -7.87 11.86
N VAL A 236 -10.01 -8.10 10.73
CA VAL A 236 -10.24 -9.27 9.86
C VAL A 236 -9.71 -10.53 10.54
N GLY A 237 -8.58 -10.42 11.25
CA GLY A 237 -8.01 -11.50 12.04
C GLY A 237 -6.90 -11.01 12.97
N GLU A 238 -6.59 -11.81 13.98
CA GLU A 238 -5.57 -11.58 15.00
C GLU A 238 -4.82 -12.89 15.25
N TRP A 239 -3.49 -12.84 15.29
CA TRP A 239 -2.61 -13.98 15.53
C TRP A 239 -1.50 -13.58 16.50
#